data_AF-A0A4P9WRY9-F1
#
_entry.id   AF-A0A4P9WRY9-F1
#
_cell.length_a   1.000
_cell.length_b   1.000
_cell.length_c   1.000
_cell.angle_alpha   90.00
_cell.angle_beta   90.00
_cell.angle_gamma   90.00
#
_symmetry.space_group_name_H-M   'P 1'
#
loop_
_entity.id
_entity.type
_entity.pdbx_description
1 polymer ?
#
loop_
_entity_poly.entity_id
_entity_poly.type
_entity_poly.pdbx_seq_one_letter_code
_entity_poly.pdbx_strand_id
1 'polypeptide(L)'
;MWKRPTTEQIGGLVRRLIAAYPNQLARFKGYAEANPEGKNSGHRFPVYELLEGEPNIEHMYDAKQQNDPDASRPVVHITLHNRSLLRQGHNPPEWLAYHELIIPGRQRLDEPVPMPDDDGVTSGPRRLRMLRVFLKDVTMIRPEWIAPQICSDIIQWSAPMTEPLPAYDPASDAVMAYYKGSLRLKLPNDSETYGQAYGPEWDLPAQVRTMEPVAIAAAWFARALFDGRVLFPSAVTSHSTEADPFTFLTRFWLVKPPSLTSPNLTGRGLAVVQTLRQAHICSKHALLRMWQEKPAFLLEPMLQLLPAEIQSLLRKPGMWPPVAKVRFQSESKTWRYAPAPWSVA
;
A
#
# COMPACT_ATOMS: atom_id res chain seq x y z
N MET A 1 -25.47 26.35 -13.56
CA MET A 1 -25.69 24.99 -13.01
C MET A 1 -24.32 24.35 -12.83
N TRP A 2 -23.81 24.20 -11.60
CA TRP A 2 -22.49 23.62 -11.35
C TRP A 2 -22.61 22.09 -11.44
N LYS A 3 -21.96 21.46 -12.44
CA LYS A 3 -21.89 20.00 -12.50
C LYS A 3 -20.99 19.51 -11.36
N ARG A 4 -21.49 18.54 -10.58
CA ARG A 4 -20.66 17.89 -9.55
C ARG A 4 -19.49 17.17 -10.26
N PRO A 5 -18.25 17.35 -9.80
CA PRO A 5 -17.11 16.63 -10.36
C PRO A 5 -17.29 15.12 -10.19
N THR A 6 -16.80 14.35 -11.16
CA THR A 6 -16.86 12.88 -11.08
C THR A 6 -15.86 12.35 -10.05
N THR A 7 -16.08 11.14 -9.54
CA THR A 7 -15.16 10.46 -8.61
C THR A 7 -13.73 10.39 -9.18
N GLU A 8 -13.60 10.21 -10.50
CA GLU A 8 -12.31 10.18 -11.18
C GLU A 8 -11.61 11.56 -11.19
N GLN A 9 -12.37 12.64 -11.39
CA GLN A 9 -11.86 14.01 -11.33
C GLN A 9 -11.41 14.39 -9.91
N ILE A 10 -12.20 14.02 -8.90
CA ILE A 10 -11.85 14.20 -7.49
C ILE A 10 -10.58 13.39 -7.18
N GLY A 11 -10.54 12.11 -7.56
CA GLY A 11 -9.36 11.27 -7.37
C GLY A 11 -8.12 11.79 -8.11
N GLY A 12 -8.26 12.36 -9.31
CA GLY A 12 -7.16 13.00 -10.04
C GLY A 12 -6.64 14.28 -9.38
N LEU A 13 -7.52 15.06 -8.75
CA LEU A 13 -7.13 16.27 -8.01
C LEU A 13 -6.44 15.92 -6.69
N VAL A 14 -7.02 14.96 -5.94
CA VAL A 14 -6.43 14.40 -4.72
C VAL A 14 -5.04 13.83 -4.99
N ARG A 15 -4.88 13.06 -6.07
CA ARG A 15 -3.58 12.55 -6.52
C ARG A 15 -2.56 13.64 -6.78
N ARG A 16 -2.94 14.72 -7.46
CA ARG A 16 -2.01 15.83 -7.75
C ARG A 16 -1.61 16.60 -6.50
N LEU A 17 -2.58 16.87 -5.62
CA LEU A 17 -2.33 17.60 -4.38
C LEU A 17 -1.40 16.79 -3.47
N ILE A 18 -1.60 15.47 -3.40
CA ILE A 18 -0.80 14.61 -2.55
C ILE A 18 0.56 14.28 -3.17
N ALA A 19 0.66 14.10 -4.49
CA ALA A 19 1.96 13.96 -5.15
C ALA A 19 2.83 15.21 -5.00
N ALA A 20 2.21 16.39 -4.93
CA ALA A 20 2.92 17.64 -4.65
C ALA A 20 3.35 17.75 -3.17
N TYR A 21 2.60 17.13 -2.25
CA TYR A 21 2.79 17.27 -0.81
C TYR A 21 2.53 15.94 -0.07
N PRO A 22 3.38 14.91 -0.25
CA PRO A 22 3.15 13.55 0.28
C PRO A 22 3.10 13.49 1.80
N ASN A 23 3.66 14.50 2.47
CA ASN A 23 3.71 14.58 3.91
C ASN A 23 2.47 15.23 4.55
N GLN A 24 1.57 15.81 3.75
CA GLN A 24 0.39 16.53 4.25
C GLN A 24 -0.79 15.58 4.54
N LEU A 25 -0.51 14.51 5.30
CA LEU A 25 -1.50 13.54 5.74
C LEU A 25 -1.72 13.66 7.25
N ALA A 26 -2.97 13.53 7.64
CA ALA A 26 -3.38 13.52 9.03
C ALA A 26 -4.35 12.36 9.30
N ARG A 27 -4.15 11.68 10.43
CA ARG A 27 -5.00 10.59 10.90
C ARG A 27 -5.75 10.98 12.15
N PHE A 28 -7.02 10.61 12.25
CA PHE A 28 -7.82 10.83 13.44
C PHE A 28 -7.26 10.04 14.63
N LYS A 29 -6.95 10.74 15.72
CA LYS A 29 -6.37 10.18 16.94
C LYS A 29 -7.40 9.98 18.05
N GLY A 30 -8.43 10.82 18.07
CA GLY A 30 -9.48 10.76 19.08
C GLY A 30 -10.13 12.11 19.33
N TYR A 31 -10.76 12.25 20.48
CA TYR A 31 -11.39 13.48 20.90
C TYR A 31 -10.65 14.11 22.08
N ALA A 32 -10.49 15.43 22.05
CA ALA A 32 -10.04 16.20 23.20
C ALA A 32 -11.17 17.07 23.75
N GLU A 33 -11.11 17.37 25.04
CA GLU A 33 -12.07 18.23 25.72
C GLU A 33 -11.64 19.70 25.62
N ALA A 34 -12.59 20.60 25.32
CA ALA A 34 -12.30 22.01 25.13
C ALA A 34 -11.73 22.70 26.38
N ASN A 35 -12.09 22.20 27.57
CA ASN A 35 -11.65 22.69 28.86
C ASN A 35 -11.63 21.52 29.88
N PRO A 36 -10.48 20.87 30.12
CA PRO A 36 -10.41 19.71 31.01
C PRO A 36 -10.75 20.01 32.48
N GLU A 37 -10.71 21.29 32.89
CA GLU A 37 -10.98 21.72 34.28
C GLU A 37 -12.33 22.44 34.44
N GLY A 38 -13.02 22.73 33.33
CA GLY A 38 -14.28 23.47 33.33
C GLY A 38 -15.46 22.55 33.60
N LYS A 39 -16.12 22.71 34.75
CA LYS A 39 -17.27 21.89 35.21
C LYS A 39 -18.47 21.76 34.25
N ASN A 40 -18.50 22.43 33.10
CA ASN A 40 -19.69 22.51 32.23
C ASN A 40 -19.45 22.57 30.71
N SER A 41 -18.30 22.13 30.18
CA SER A 41 -18.14 22.06 28.72
C SER A 41 -17.82 20.65 28.24
N GLY A 42 -18.84 19.81 28.13
CA GLY A 42 -18.77 18.50 27.46
C GLY A 42 -18.51 18.58 25.94
N HIS A 43 -18.06 19.74 25.44
CA HIS A 43 -17.72 19.93 24.04
C HIS A 43 -16.37 19.26 23.74
N ARG A 44 -16.49 18.09 23.10
CA ARG A 44 -15.38 17.35 22.52
C ARG A 44 -15.12 17.82 21.09
N PHE A 45 -13.86 17.88 20.69
CA PHE A 45 -13.47 18.19 19.33
C PHE A 45 -12.48 17.14 18.81
N PRO A 46 -12.50 16.84 17.50
CA PRO A 46 -11.62 15.84 16.93
C PRO A 46 -10.17 16.34 16.92
N VAL A 47 -9.26 15.45 17.31
CA VAL A 47 -7.81 15.65 17.28
C VAL A 47 -7.20 14.69 16.27
N TYR A 48 -6.25 15.23 15.51
CA TYR A 48 -5.53 14.52 14.47
C TYR A 48 -4.05 14.42 14.80
N GLU A 49 -3.40 13.41 14.24
CA GLU A 49 -1.97 13.19 14.25
C GLU A 49 -1.44 13.39 12.83
N LEU A 50 -0.35 14.14 12.66
CA LEU A 50 0.25 14.36 11.35
C LEU A 50 1.27 13.28 11.04
N LEU A 51 1.48 13.00 9.76
CA LEU A 51 2.48 12.04 9.31
C LEU A 51 3.92 12.49 9.63
N GLU A 52 4.15 13.80 9.55
CA GLU A 52 5.46 14.42 9.90
C GLU A 52 5.73 14.41 11.42
N GLY A 53 4.78 13.97 12.23
CA GLY A 53 4.80 14.17 13.67
C GLY A 53 4.26 15.55 14.06
N GLU A 54 4.51 15.96 15.30
CA GLU A 54 4.10 17.30 15.73
C GLU A 54 4.85 18.36 14.92
N PRO A 55 4.18 19.44 14.47
CA PRO A 55 4.87 20.51 13.77
C PRO A 55 6.00 21.01 14.66
N ASN A 56 7.15 21.34 14.07
CA ASN A 56 8.29 21.85 14.81
C ASN A 56 7.92 23.21 15.46
N ILE A 57 7.38 23.12 16.67
CA ILE A 57 7.05 24.24 17.56
C ILE A 57 8.25 24.50 18.49
N GLU A 58 9.35 23.74 18.36
CA GLU A 58 10.54 23.90 19.20
C GLU A 58 11.10 25.33 19.09
N HIS A 59 11.12 25.92 17.89
CA HIS A 59 11.52 27.33 17.74
C HIS A 59 10.62 28.33 18.49
N MET A 60 9.33 28.01 18.72
CA MET A 60 8.46 28.82 19.58
C MET A 60 8.68 28.54 21.07
N TYR A 61 9.29 27.40 21.40
CA TYR A 61 9.54 26.92 22.74
C TYR A 61 10.90 27.37 23.27
N ASP A 62 11.95 27.36 22.44
CA ASP A 62 13.30 27.83 22.80
C ASP A 62 13.25 29.28 23.31
N ALA A 63 12.48 30.14 22.64
CA ALA A 63 12.28 31.53 23.04
C ALA A 63 11.56 31.69 24.39
N LYS A 64 10.78 30.69 24.82
CA LYS A 64 10.07 30.71 26.11
C LYS A 64 10.86 30.03 27.22
N GLN A 65 11.54 28.91 26.95
CA GLN A 65 12.40 28.26 27.94
C GLN A 65 13.56 29.14 28.37
N GLN A 66 14.07 29.99 27.48
CA GLN A 66 15.09 30.98 27.84
C GLN A 66 14.60 31.95 28.95
N ASN A 67 13.28 32.12 29.10
CA ASN A 67 12.66 32.98 30.10
C ASN A 67 12.06 32.20 31.30
N ASP A 68 11.83 30.88 31.18
CA ASP A 68 11.23 30.04 32.23
C ASP A 68 11.63 28.56 32.04
N PRO A 69 12.74 28.11 32.66
CA PRO A 69 13.28 26.76 32.44
C PRO A 69 12.36 25.63 32.97
N ASP A 70 11.47 25.94 33.91
CA ASP A 70 10.53 24.99 34.51
C ASP A 70 9.20 24.85 33.74
N ALA A 71 9.04 25.59 32.63
CA ALA A 71 7.85 25.46 31.80
C ALA A 71 7.78 24.03 31.20
N SER A 72 6.63 23.38 31.36
CA SER A 72 6.35 22.09 30.72
C SER A 72 5.98 22.29 29.25
N ARG A 73 6.31 21.30 28.41
CA ARG A 73 5.97 21.33 26.98
C ARG A 73 4.45 21.47 26.80
N PRO A 74 3.98 22.43 25.97
CA PRO A 74 2.55 22.60 25.74
C PRO A 74 1.99 21.38 25.03
N VAL A 75 0.79 20.95 25.41
CA VAL A 75 0.05 19.92 24.67
C VAL A 75 -0.47 20.54 23.38
N VAL A 76 -0.08 19.98 22.23
CA VAL A 76 -0.49 20.45 20.91
C VAL A 76 -1.68 19.63 20.43
N HIS A 77 -2.80 20.30 20.19
CA HIS A 77 -3.98 19.68 19.60
C HIS A 77 -4.16 20.14 18.15
N ILE A 78 -3.99 19.23 17.21
CA ILE A 78 -4.25 19.48 15.79
C ILE A 78 -5.73 19.19 15.52
N THR A 79 -6.47 20.17 14.99
CA THR A 79 -7.91 20.04 14.73
C THR A 79 -8.30 20.67 13.40
N LEU A 80 -9.53 20.44 12.95
CA LEU A 80 -10.04 21.05 11.72
C LEU A 80 -10.22 22.56 11.88
N HIS A 81 -9.82 23.33 10.86
CA HIS A 81 -10.08 24.77 10.85
C HIS A 81 -11.57 25.06 11.01
N ASN A 82 -11.91 26.17 11.68
CA ASN A 82 -13.29 26.51 12.03
C ASN A 82 -14.22 26.65 10.81
N ARG A 83 -13.66 26.99 9.64
CA ARG A 83 -14.38 27.13 8.37
C ARG A 83 -14.46 25.83 7.55
N SER A 84 -13.86 24.73 8.02
CA SER A 84 -13.93 23.45 7.31
C SER A 84 -15.34 22.89 7.36
N LEU A 85 -15.88 22.48 6.21
CA LEU A 85 -17.17 21.80 6.12
C LEU A 85 -17.15 20.45 6.84
N LEU A 86 -15.98 19.77 6.88
CA LEU A 86 -15.83 18.48 7.55
C LEU A 86 -15.98 18.60 9.08
N ARG A 87 -15.84 19.81 9.64
CA ARG A 87 -16.04 20.05 11.07
C ARG A 87 -17.51 19.96 11.49
N GLN A 88 -18.45 20.19 10.56
CA GLN A 88 -19.88 20.16 10.84
C GLN A 88 -20.45 18.73 10.84
N GLY A 89 -19.68 17.74 10.36
CA GLY A 89 -20.11 16.35 10.34
C GLY A 89 -20.12 15.71 11.73
N HIS A 90 -21.03 14.74 11.94
CA HIS A 90 -21.11 13.98 13.19
C HIS A 90 -19.92 13.04 13.40
N ASN A 91 -19.32 12.56 12.32
CA ASN A 91 -18.21 11.62 12.36
C ASN A 91 -16.96 12.26 11.75
N PRO A 92 -15.88 12.44 12.51
CA PRO A 92 -14.63 12.90 11.97
C PRO A 92 -14.09 11.84 11.00
N PRO A 93 -13.61 12.24 9.81
CA PRO A 93 -12.98 11.31 8.88
C PRO A 93 -11.70 10.75 9.50
N GLU A 94 -11.47 9.44 9.33
CA GLU A 94 -10.27 8.78 9.86
C GLU A 94 -8.99 9.32 9.20
N TRP A 95 -9.04 9.60 7.89
CA TRP A 95 -7.89 10.02 7.11
C TRP A 95 -8.18 11.31 6.34
N LEU A 96 -7.22 12.22 6.38
CA LEU A 96 -7.30 13.54 5.74
C LEU A 96 -6.00 13.87 5.03
N ALA A 97 -6.11 14.52 3.87
CA ALA A 97 -5.07 15.44 3.42
C ALA A 97 -5.45 16.86 3.82
N TYR A 98 -4.44 17.68 4.10
CA TYR A 98 -4.59 19.12 4.31
C TYR A 98 -3.67 19.87 3.35
N HIS A 99 -3.92 21.16 3.14
CA HIS A 99 -3.04 21.99 2.31
C HIS A 99 -2.08 22.85 3.15
N GLU A 100 -2.58 23.35 4.28
CA GLU A 100 -1.88 24.32 5.12
C GLU A 100 -2.18 24.05 6.60
N LEU A 101 -1.16 24.21 7.45
CA LEU A 101 -1.27 24.21 8.91
C LEU A 101 -1.25 25.64 9.43
N ILE A 102 -2.27 26.02 10.18
CA ILE A 102 -2.35 27.33 10.85
C ILE A 102 -2.01 27.15 12.33
N ILE A 103 -0.89 27.73 12.75
CA ILE A 103 -0.46 27.78 14.15
C ILE A 103 -0.84 29.17 14.72
N PRO A 104 -1.80 29.25 15.67
CA PRO A 104 -2.20 30.53 16.26
C PRO A 104 -1.04 31.21 17.00
N GLY A 105 -0.97 32.53 16.90
CA GLY A 105 0.12 33.32 17.50
C GLY A 105 1.32 33.51 16.58
N ARG A 106 1.32 32.92 15.37
CA ARG A 106 2.22 33.31 14.27
C ARG A 106 1.68 34.51 13.46
N GLN A 107 0.82 35.34 14.06
CA GLN A 107 0.54 36.69 13.51
C GLN A 107 1.89 37.35 13.25
N ARG A 108 2.01 38.04 12.11
CA ARG A 108 3.24 38.74 11.70
C ARG A 108 3.88 39.39 12.93
N LEU A 109 5.17 39.15 13.13
CA LEU A 109 5.99 39.75 14.20
C LEU A 109 5.92 41.29 14.26
N ASP A 110 5.22 41.92 13.31
CA ASP A 110 5.07 43.36 13.15
C ASP A 110 3.80 43.94 13.81
N GLU A 111 2.87 43.12 14.34
CA GLU A 111 1.70 43.64 15.07
C GLU A 111 1.91 43.55 16.59
N PRO A 112 2.02 44.69 17.31
CA PRO A 112 2.16 44.69 18.75
C PRO A 112 0.90 44.13 19.40
N VAL A 113 1.04 43.01 20.10
CA VAL A 113 -0.03 42.44 20.93
C VAL A 113 -0.27 43.42 22.08
N PRO A 114 -1.49 43.95 22.28
CA PRO A 114 -1.80 44.76 23.44
C PRO A 114 -1.61 43.90 24.69
N MET A 115 -0.62 44.25 25.51
CA MET A 115 -0.42 43.68 26.83
C MET A 115 -1.68 43.99 27.66
N PRO A 116 -2.37 42.98 28.21
CA PRO A 116 -3.42 43.25 29.17
C PRO A 116 -2.77 43.87 30.41
N ASP A 117 -3.34 44.99 30.87
CA ASP A 117 -2.89 45.69 32.06
C ASP A 117 -2.86 44.73 33.26
N ASP A 118 -1.70 44.71 33.91
CA ASP A 118 -1.30 43.81 34.98
C ASP A 118 -2.00 44.19 36.29
N ASP A 119 -3.28 43.83 36.41
CA ASP A 119 -4.02 43.89 37.67
C ASP A 119 -3.60 42.70 38.55
N GLY A 120 -2.50 42.90 39.29
CA GLY A 120 -1.85 41.87 40.09
C GLY A 120 -2.78 41.16 41.07
N VAL A 121 -3.19 39.92 40.76
CA VAL A 121 -3.86 39.00 41.69
C VAL A 121 -3.48 37.54 41.40
N THR A 122 -2.77 36.95 42.36
CA THR A 122 -2.57 35.51 42.65
C THR A 122 -1.95 34.60 41.58
N SER A 123 -0.75 34.11 41.91
CA SER A 123 -0.06 32.96 41.35
C SER A 123 -0.87 31.66 41.53
N GLY A 124 -1.93 31.48 40.74
CA GLY A 124 -2.56 30.18 40.56
C GLY A 124 -1.61 29.20 39.86
N PRO A 125 -1.82 27.88 39.99
CA PRO A 125 -1.02 26.88 39.28
C PRO A 125 -1.02 27.21 37.79
N ARG A 126 0.19 27.39 37.23
CA ARG A 126 0.42 27.78 35.84
C ARG A 126 -0.26 26.76 34.93
N ARG A 127 -1.42 27.12 34.39
CA ARG A 127 -2.22 26.26 33.51
C ARG A 127 -1.41 25.92 32.27
N LEU A 128 -1.27 24.63 31.97
CA LEU A 128 -0.72 24.14 30.71
C LEU A 128 -1.50 24.80 29.56
N ARG A 129 -0.85 25.71 28.83
CA ARG A 129 -1.45 26.34 27.66
C ARG A 129 -1.51 25.31 26.55
N MET A 130 -2.70 24.75 26.31
CA MET A 130 -2.96 23.94 25.13
C MET A 130 -2.85 24.80 23.88
N LEU A 131 -1.97 24.42 22.94
CA LEU A 131 -1.85 25.06 21.64
C LEU A 131 -2.75 24.33 20.63
N ARG A 132 -3.70 25.03 20.02
CA ARG A 132 -4.57 24.46 18.99
C ARG A 132 -4.03 24.78 17.60
N VAL A 133 -3.59 23.79 16.85
CA VAL A 133 -3.16 23.93 15.44
C VAL A 133 -4.34 23.57 14.54
N PHE A 134 -4.56 24.34 13.47
CA PHE A 134 -5.70 24.14 12.58
C PHE A 134 -5.29 23.63 11.20
N LEU A 135 -5.95 22.56 10.73
CA LEU A 135 -5.84 22.03 9.37
C LEU A 135 -6.76 22.79 8.42
N LYS A 136 -6.19 23.42 7.37
CA LYS A 136 -6.91 24.18 6.36
C LYS A 136 -6.95 23.44 5.02
N ASP A 137 -8.04 23.68 4.27
CA ASP A 137 -8.33 23.08 2.96
C ASP A 137 -8.21 21.54 2.98
N VAL A 138 -8.93 20.94 3.93
CA VAL A 138 -8.89 19.51 4.18
C VAL A 138 -9.76 18.72 3.20
N THR A 139 -9.25 17.57 2.76
CA THR A 139 -9.98 16.61 1.94
C THR A 139 -9.93 15.23 2.59
N MET A 140 -11.07 14.55 2.67
CA MET A 140 -11.14 13.18 3.17
C MET A 140 -10.48 12.21 2.20
N ILE A 141 -9.69 11.30 2.75
CA ILE A 141 -9.00 10.24 2.01
C ILE A 141 -9.54 8.88 2.46
N ARG A 142 -9.70 7.97 1.51
CA ARG A 142 -9.93 6.56 1.83
C ARG A 142 -8.60 5.84 2.03
N PRO A 143 -8.44 5.01 3.08
CA PRO A 143 -7.19 4.30 3.35
C PRO A 143 -6.63 3.53 2.15
N GLU A 144 -7.51 2.96 1.31
CA GLU A 144 -7.13 2.17 0.14
C GLU A 144 -6.44 3.00 -0.95
N TRP A 145 -6.60 4.33 -0.93
CA TRP A 145 -5.97 5.24 -1.89
C TRP A 145 -4.53 5.58 -1.50
N ILE A 146 -4.17 5.46 -0.22
CA ILE A 146 -2.86 5.89 0.32
C ILE A 146 -1.72 5.10 -0.33
N ALA A 147 -1.89 3.79 -0.41
CA ALA A 147 -0.82 2.94 -0.89
C ALA A 147 -0.54 2.97 -2.40
N PRO A 148 -1.53 2.85 -3.29
CA PRO A 148 -1.27 2.77 -4.72
C PRO A 148 -1.11 4.14 -5.39
N GLN A 149 -1.58 5.22 -4.76
CA GLN A 149 -1.69 6.53 -5.45
C GLN A 149 -0.87 7.66 -4.82
N ILE A 150 -0.49 7.52 -3.56
CA ILE A 150 -0.08 8.66 -2.73
C ILE A 150 1.37 8.48 -2.27
N CYS A 151 1.70 7.34 -1.68
CA CYS A 151 2.92 7.19 -0.90
C CYS A 151 3.64 5.85 -1.13
N SER A 152 3.67 5.33 -2.35
CA SER A 152 4.27 4.01 -2.64
C SER A 152 5.70 3.85 -2.10
N ASP A 153 6.46 4.94 -2.10
CA ASP A 153 7.90 4.97 -1.81
C ASP A 153 8.21 5.12 -0.32
N ILE A 154 7.26 5.63 0.46
CA ILE A 154 7.39 5.79 1.92
C ILE A 154 6.64 4.72 2.71
N ILE A 155 5.93 3.82 2.02
CA ILE A 155 5.25 2.70 2.64
C ILE A 155 6.20 1.52 2.76
N GLN A 156 6.30 1.00 3.97
CA GLN A 156 7.01 -0.22 4.27
C GLN A 156 6.01 -1.37 4.11
N TRP A 157 6.28 -2.24 3.14
CA TRP A 157 5.44 -3.41 2.89
C TRP A 157 5.94 -4.59 3.71
N SER A 158 5.00 -5.31 4.32
CA SER A 158 5.28 -6.56 5.03
C SER A 158 5.73 -7.66 4.05
N ALA A 159 6.09 -8.82 4.58
CA ALA A 159 6.11 -10.04 3.77
C ALA A 159 4.71 -10.34 3.19
N PRO A 160 4.62 -11.11 2.08
CA PRO A 160 3.35 -11.57 1.55
C PRO A 160 2.52 -12.28 2.63
N MET A 161 1.24 -11.96 2.71
CA MET A 161 0.32 -12.62 3.63
C MET A 161 0.14 -14.09 3.25
N THR A 162 -0.03 -14.94 4.27
CA THR A 162 -0.34 -16.36 4.08
C THR A 162 -1.80 -16.57 3.69
N GLU A 163 -2.69 -15.68 4.12
CA GLU A 163 -4.12 -15.72 3.84
C GLU A 163 -4.59 -14.33 3.40
N PRO A 164 -5.20 -14.20 2.20
CA PRO A 164 -5.38 -15.24 1.18
C PRO A 164 -4.06 -15.63 0.49
N LEU A 165 -4.00 -16.86 -0.03
CA LEU A 165 -2.80 -17.39 -0.69
C LEU A 165 -2.49 -16.61 -1.98
N PRO A 166 -1.20 -16.41 -2.31
CA PRO A 166 -0.81 -15.86 -3.60
C PRO A 166 -1.40 -16.65 -4.77
N ALA A 167 -1.79 -15.93 -5.82
CA ALA A 167 -2.42 -16.52 -7.00
C ALA A 167 -1.95 -15.81 -8.26
N TYR A 168 -1.80 -16.57 -9.34
CA TYR A 168 -1.57 -16.00 -10.66
C TYR A 168 -2.83 -15.33 -11.17
N ASP A 169 -2.71 -14.08 -11.59
CA ASP A 169 -3.76 -13.31 -12.23
C ASP A 169 -3.50 -13.21 -13.74
N PRO A 170 -4.36 -13.81 -14.59
CA PRO A 170 -4.19 -13.74 -16.04
C PRO A 170 -4.29 -12.33 -16.62
N ALA A 171 -4.97 -11.40 -15.95
CA ALA A 171 -5.16 -10.03 -16.46
C ALA A 171 -3.88 -9.20 -16.34
N SER A 172 -3.19 -9.28 -15.20
CA SER A 172 -1.88 -8.63 -14.98
C SER A 172 -0.70 -9.46 -15.48
N ASP A 173 -0.92 -10.71 -15.88
CA ASP A 173 0.12 -11.68 -16.22
C ASP A 173 1.20 -11.82 -15.13
N ALA A 174 0.77 -11.85 -13.87
CA ALA A 174 1.67 -11.86 -12.72
C ALA A 174 1.12 -12.70 -11.58
N VAL A 175 2.01 -13.17 -10.72
CA VAL A 175 1.61 -13.70 -9.41
C VAL A 175 1.30 -12.51 -8.50
N MET A 176 0.07 -12.47 -8.00
CA MET A 176 -0.41 -11.45 -7.08
C MET A 176 -0.49 -12.03 -5.67
N ALA A 177 -0.11 -11.22 -4.68
CA ALA A 177 -0.20 -11.55 -3.27
C ALA A 177 -0.73 -10.35 -2.47
N TYR A 178 -1.26 -10.61 -1.28
CA TYR A 178 -1.72 -9.57 -0.37
C TYR A 178 -0.57 -9.13 0.53
N TYR A 179 -0.44 -7.82 0.72
CA TYR A 179 0.60 -7.21 1.55
C TYR A 179 -0.05 -6.24 2.53
N LYS A 180 0.40 -6.24 3.79
CA LYS A 180 0.09 -5.14 4.71
C LYS A 180 1.13 -4.05 4.51
N GLY A 181 0.68 -2.81 4.41
CA GLY A 181 1.57 -1.65 4.39
C GLY A 181 1.58 -1.00 5.76
N SER A 182 2.72 -0.47 6.17
CA SER A 182 2.79 0.54 7.21
C SER A 182 3.40 1.82 6.66
N LEU A 183 2.76 2.95 6.95
CA LEU A 183 3.24 4.26 6.55
C LEU A 183 4.18 4.77 7.64
N ARG A 184 5.44 5.03 7.27
CA ARG A 184 6.45 5.53 8.21
C ARG A 184 7.31 6.58 7.52
N LEU A 185 7.16 7.84 7.93
CA LEU A 185 8.00 8.91 7.41
C LEU A 185 9.37 8.85 8.10
N LYS A 186 10.43 8.69 7.31
CA LYS A 186 11.81 8.88 7.79
C LYS A 186 12.06 10.38 7.88
N LEU A 187 12.22 10.90 9.10
CA LEU A 187 12.54 12.31 9.29
C LEU A 187 14.00 12.55 8.87
N PRO A 188 14.28 13.61 8.09
CA PRO A 188 15.61 13.86 7.51
C PRO A 188 16.70 14.23 8.53
N ASN A 189 16.39 14.31 9.82
CA ASN A 189 17.34 14.72 10.86
C ASN A 189 17.66 13.53 11.78
N ASP A 190 18.65 12.74 11.38
CA ASP A 190 19.42 11.77 12.18
C ASP A 190 20.21 12.50 13.30
N SER A 191 19.50 13.20 14.20
CA SER A 191 20.05 13.56 15.50
C SER A 191 19.84 12.35 16.41
N GLU A 192 20.86 11.49 16.50
CA GLU A 192 20.95 10.36 17.43
C GLU A 192 20.70 10.75 18.91
N THR A 193 20.59 12.05 19.19
CA THR A 193 20.47 12.64 20.52
C THR A 193 19.07 12.50 21.14
N TYR A 194 18.02 12.23 20.36
CA TYR A 194 16.64 12.25 20.87
C TYR A 194 15.76 11.05 20.50
N GLY A 195 16.30 9.82 20.42
CA GLY A 195 15.56 8.55 20.65
C GLY A 195 14.29 8.20 19.84
N GLN A 196 13.71 9.11 19.04
CA GLN A 196 12.51 8.94 18.23
C GLN A 196 12.79 9.48 16.82
N ALA A 197 13.60 8.74 16.06
CA ALA A 197 14.00 9.10 14.69
C ALA A 197 12.89 8.93 13.64
N TYR A 198 11.66 8.62 14.05
CA TYR A 198 10.57 8.27 13.13
C TYR A 198 9.25 8.86 13.59
N GLY A 199 8.45 9.34 12.63
CA GLY A 199 7.05 9.71 12.85
C GLY A 199 6.18 8.53 13.29
N PRO A 200 4.89 8.77 13.55
CA PRO A 200 3.96 7.70 13.92
C PRO A 200 3.89 6.63 12.81
N GLU A 201 3.85 5.36 13.21
CA GLU A 201 3.64 4.25 12.28
C GLU A 201 2.14 4.02 12.12
N TRP A 202 1.64 4.10 10.89
CA TRP A 202 0.23 3.86 10.61
C TRP A 202 0.03 2.62 9.75
N ASP A 203 -0.69 1.64 10.30
CA ASP A 203 -1.12 0.45 9.56
C ASP A 203 -2.10 0.83 8.45
N LEU A 204 -1.84 0.29 7.25
CA LEU A 204 -2.70 0.41 6.08
C LEU A 204 -3.45 -0.91 5.84
N PRO A 205 -4.63 -0.86 5.20
CA PRO A 205 -5.35 -2.06 4.82
C PRO A 205 -4.52 -2.92 3.86
N ALA A 206 -4.76 -4.24 3.89
CA ALA A 206 -4.07 -5.18 3.02
C ALA A 206 -4.38 -4.86 1.54
N GLN A 207 -3.34 -4.91 0.70
CA GLN A 207 -3.45 -4.61 -0.73
C GLN A 207 -2.88 -5.73 -1.59
N VAL A 208 -3.53 -5.93 -2.74
CA VAL A 208 -3.07 -6.88 -3.76
C VAL A 208 -1.97 -6.23 -4.58
N ARG A 209 -0.79 -6.86 -4.60
CA ARG A 209 0.37 -6.40 -5.38
C ARG A 209 1.05 -7.57 -6.08
N THR A 210 1.81 -7.25 -7.12
CA THR A 210 2.73 -8.20 -7.75
C THR A 210 3.69 -8.75 -6.71
N MET A 211 3.88 -10.06 -6.74
CA MET A 211 4.67 -10.74 -5.73
C MET A 211 6.16 -10.46 -5.89
N GLU A 212 6.75 -9.90 -4.83
CA GLU A 212 8.18 -9.70 -4.67
C GLU A 212 8.69 -10.50 -3.45
N PRO A 213 9.91 -11.07 -3.49
CA PRO A 213 10.88 -11.09 -4.59
C PRO A 213 10.56 -12.13 -5.69
N VAL A 214 11.13 -11.91 -6.89
CA VAL A 214 10.95 -12.79 -8.08
C VAL A 214 11.24 -14.26 -7.79
N ALA A 215 12.18 -14.55 -6.89
CA ALA A 215 12.52 -15.90 -6.49
C ALA A 215 11.35 -16.67 -5.86
N ILE A 216 10.54 -15.99 -5.03
CA ILE A 216 9.34 -16.59 -4.42
C ILE A 216 8.21 -16.63 -5.46
N ALA A 217 8.06 -15.57 -6.25
CA ALA A 217 7.06 -15.49 -7.32
C ALA A 217 7.22 -16.64 -8.33
N ALA A 218 8.43 -17.07 -8.66
CA ALA A 218 8.69 -18.19 -9.57
C ALA A 218 8.09 -19.52 -9.07
N ALA A 219 8.10 -19.79 -7.76
CA ALA A 219 7.50 -20.99 -7.17
C ALA A 219 5.97 -20.98 -7.29
N TRP A 220 5.35 -19.83 -7.02
CA TRP A 220 3.91 -19.63 -7.19
C TRP A 220 3.47 -19.64 -8.64
N PHE A 221 4.29 -19.08 -9.54
CA PHE A 221 4.08 -19.16 -10.98
C PHE A 221 4.17 -20.60 -11.47
N ALA A 222 5.16 -21.38 -10.99
CA ALA A 222 5.27 -22.80 -11.29
C ALA A 222 4.01 -23.56 -10.83
N ARG A 223 3.54 -23.32 -9.60
CA ARG A 223 2.27 -23.90 -9.13
C ARG A 223 1.11 -23.56 -10.07
N ALA A 224 0.93 -22.30 -10.43
CA ALA A 224 -0.14 -21.88 -11.33
C ALA A 224 -0.03 -22.48 -12.74
N LEU A 225 1.19 -22.63 -13.26
CA LEU A 225 1.47 -23.27 -14.54
C LEU A 225 1.06 -24.74 -14.52
N PHE A 226 1.40 -25.45 -13.44
CA PHE A 226 1.10 -26.87 -13.27
C PHE A 226 -0.37 -27.14 -12.94
N ASP A 227 -1.05 -26.15 -12.37
CA ASP A 227 -2.52 -26.11 -12.21
C ASP A 227 -3.25 -25.79 -13.53
N GLY A 228 -2.54 -25.53 -14.64
CA GLY A 228 -3.13 -25.20 -15.95
C GLY A 228 -3.66 -23.77 -16.07
N ARG A 229 -3.45 -22.91 -15.07
CA ARG A 229 -4.04 -21.55 -15.01
C ARG A 229 -3.35 -20.52 -15.89
N VAL A 230 -2.12 -20.79 -16.33
CA VAL A 230 -1.27 -19.81 -17.03
C VAL A 230 -1.54 -19.82 -18.55
N LEU A 231 -1.41 -20.98 -19.20
CA LEU A 231 -1.46 -21.03 -20.66
C LEU A 231 -2.88 -20.95 -21.20
N PHE A 232 -3.84 -21.61 -20.55
CA PHE A 232 -5.23 -21.73 -21.00
C PHE A 232 -6.23 -21.46 -19.87
N PRO A 233 -6.28 -20.22 -19.34
CA PRO A 233 -7.12 -19.88 -18.18
C PRO A 233 -8.62 -20.17 -18.40
N SER A 234 -9.10 -20.04 -19.64
CA SER A 234 -10.51 -20.29 -20.00
C SER A 234 -10.93 -21.77 -19.92
N ALA A 235 -9.99 -22.71 -20.13
CA ALA A 235 -10.29 -24.15 -20.12
C ALA A 235 -10.61 -24.67 -18.71
N VAL A 236 -10.25 -23.92 -17.66
CA VAL A 236 -10.55 -24.29 -16.27
C VAL A 236 -12.02 -24.04 -15.92
N THR A 237 -12.66 -23.04 -16.55
CA THR A 237 -14.04 -22.64 -16.23
C THR A 237 -15.08 -23.19 -17.19
N SER A 238 -14.71 -23.45 -18.44
CA SER A 238 -15.58 -24.11 -19.40
C SER A 238 -15.37 -25.63 -19.35
N HIS A 239 -16.45 -26.39 -19.15
CA HIS A 239 -16.47 -27.85 -19.36
C HIS A 239 -16.21 -28.27 -20.83
N SER A 240 -15.59 -27.40 -21.64
CA SER A 240 -15.20 -27.68 -23.01
C SER A 240 -14.13 -28.75 -23.00
N THR A 241 -14.46 -29.90 -23.58
CA THR A 241 -13.61 -31.09 -23.75
C THR A 241 -12.44 -30.90 -24.71
N GLU A 242 -12.17 -29.67 -25.18
CA GLU A 242 -10.94 -29.38 -25.91
C GLU A 242 -9.76 -29.46 -24.93
N ALA A 243 -9.09 -30.61 -24.97
CA ALA A 243 -8.05 -30.99 -24.04
C ALA A 243 -6.82 -30.09 -24.20
N ASP A 244 -6.73 -29.06 -23.35
CA ASP A 244 -5.47 -28.39 -23.10
C ASP A 244 -4.43 -29.44 -22.68
N PRO A 245 -3.27 -29.53 -23.38
CA PRO A 245 -2.19 -30.44 -23.03
C PRO A 245 -1.79 -30.35 -21.55
N PHE A 246 -1.76 -29.16 -20.96
CA PHE A 246 -1.39 -28.99 -19.55
C PHE A 246 -2.47 -29.48 -18.60
N THR A 247 -3.74 -29.17 -18.90
CA THR A 247 -4.89 -29.71 -18.16
C THR A 247 -4.90 -31.24 -18.21
N PHE A 248 -4.55 -31.87 -19.34
CA PHE A 248 -4.37 -33.33 -19.41
C PHE A 248 -3.22 -33.81 -18.51
N LEU A 249 -2.08 -33.12 -18.51
CA LEU A 249 -0.92 -33.46 -17.69
C LEU A 249 -1.17 -33.33 -16.17
N THR A 250 -2.16 -32.55 -15.73
CA THR A 250 -2.51 -32.38 -14.30
C THR A 250 -2.71 -33.71 -13.56
N ARG A 251 -3.19 -34.75 -14.26
CA ARG A 251 -3.47 -36.08 -13.70
C ARG A 251 -2.24 -36.96 -13.56
N PHE A 252 -1.15 -36.61 -14.24
CA PHE A 252 0.07 -37.42 -14.34
C PHE A 252 1.25 -36.82 -13.56
N TRP A 253 1.09 -35.65 -12.94
CA TRP A 253 2.16 -35.07 -12.14
C TRP A 253 2.53 -35.96 -10.96
N LEU A 254 3.80 -36.36 -10.91
CA LEU A 254 4.37 -37.10 -9.78
C LEU A 254 4.51 -36.21 -8.53
N VAL A 255 4.47 -34.88 -8.71
CA VAL A 255 4.56 -33.88 -7.64
C VAL A 255 3.31 -33.02 -7.68
N LYS A 256 2.61 -32.89 -6.55
CA LYS A 256 1.38 -32.09 -6.48
C LYS A 256 1.70 -30.60 -6.58
N PRO A 257 0.97 -29.79 -7.36
CA PRO A 257 1.26 -28.36 -7.52
C PRO A 257 1.40 -27.57 -6.20
N PRO A 258 0.59 -27.82 -5.14
CA PRO A 258 0.77 -27.13 -3.85
C PRO A 258 2.11 -27.39 -3.16
N SER A 259 2.80 -28.51 -3.45
CA SER A 259 4.11 -28.78 -2.87
C SER A 259 5.23 -27.92 -3.47
N LEU A 260 5.03 -27.35 -4.67
CA LEU A 260 6.00 -26.47 -5.33
C LEU A 260 6.21 -25.14 -4.58
N THR A 261 5.28 -24.77 -3.70
CA THR A 261 5.37 -23.57 -2.86
C THR A 261 5.84 -23.86 -1.43
N SER A 262 6.20 -25.12 -1.13
CA SER A 262 6.70 -25.49 0.20
C SER A 262 8.10 -24.89 0.45
N PRO A 263 8.38 -24.36 1.66
CA PRO A 263 9.73 -23.88 2.00
C PRO A 263 10.77 -24.99 1.98
N ASN A 264 10.36 -26.24 2.18
CA ASN A 264 11.23 -27.43 2.20
C ASN A 264 11.17 -28.20 0.87
N LEU A 265 10.98 -27.50 -0.26
CA LEU A 265 10.93 -28.12 -1.57
C LEU A 265 12.27 -28.81 -1.91
N THR A 266 12.23 -30.13 -2.08
CA THR A 266 13.39 -30.95 -2.45
C THR A 266 13.13 -31.77 -3.73
N GLY A 267 14.19 -32.29 -4.32
CA GLY A 267 14.12 -33.23 -5.44
C GLY A 267 13.59 -32.61 -6.74
N ARG A 268 12.71 -33.33 -7.43
CA ARG A 268 12.32 -33.03 -8.82
C ARG A 268 11.56 -31.71 -8.97
N GLY A 269 10.73 -31.36 -7.98
CA GLY A 269 10.00 -30.09 -7.99
C GLY A 269 10.92 -28.88 -7.88
N LEU A 270 12.03 -29.01 -7.14
CA LEU A 270 13.03 -27.95 -6.99
C LEU A 270 13.71 -27.62 -8.33
N ALA A 271 13.98 -28.61 -9.19
CA ALA A 271 14.62 -28.39 -10.48
C ALA A 271 13.81 -27.45 -11.39
N VAL A 272 12.48 -27.62 -11.42
CA VAL A 272 11.59 -26.74 -12.20
C VAL A 272 11.57 -25.33 -11.63
N VAL A 273 11.33 -25.19 -10.32
CA VAL A 273 11.27 -23.88 -9.66
C VAL A 273 12.60 -23.14 -9.78
N GLN A 274 13.72 -23.85 -9.63
CA GLN A 274 15.06 -23.28 -9.78
C GLN A 274 15.35 -22.83 -11.21
N THR A 275 14.92 -23.59 -12.22
CA THR A 275 15.06 -23.23 -13.63
C THR A 275 14.29 -21.94 -13.95
N LEU A 276 13.04 -21.84 -13.48
CA LEU A 276 12.22 -20.62 -13.63
C LEU A 276 12.82 -19.43 -12.89
N ARG A 277 13.30 -19.64 -11.66
CA ARG A 277 13.96 -18.62 -10.84
C ARG A 277 15.22 -18.07 -11.50
N GLN A 278 16.10 -18.94 -11.99
CA GLN A 278 17.36 -18.55 -12.66
C GLN A 278 17.09 -17.80 -13.96
N ALA A 279 16.01 -18.13 -14.66
CA ALA A 279 15.59 -17.43 -15.86
C ALA A 279 14.74 -16.17 -15.58
N HIS A 280 14.45 -15.86 -14.30
CA HIS A 280 13.55 -14.78 -13.88
C HIS A 280 12.16 -14.84 -14.54
N ILE A 281 11.61 -16.04 -14.73
CA ILE A 281 10.30 -16.24 -15.35
C ILE A 281 9.24 -16.41 -14.26
N CYS A 282 8.38 -15.39 -14.15
CA CYS A 282 7.20 -15.37 -13.27
C CYS A 282 5.91 -14.94 -13.99
N SER A 283 5.93 -14.86 -15.32
CA SER A 283 4.79 -14.49 -16.15
C SER A 283 4.66 -15.38 -17.39
N LYS A 284 3.44 -15.49 -17.93
CA LYS A 284 3.15 -16.19 -19.18
C LYS A 284 3.93 -15.58 -20.32
N HIS A 285 3.94 -14.25 -20.45
CA HIS A 285 4.64 -13.58 -21.54
C HIS A 285 6.14 -13.88 -21.51
N ALA A 286 6.78 -13.85 -20.34
CA ALA A 286 8.19 -14.19 -20.20
C ALA A 286 8.46 -15.66 -20.56
N LEU A 287 7.58 -16.59 -20.14
CA LEU A 287 7.69 -18.01 -20.49
C LEU A 287 7.56 -18.25 -21.99
N LEU A 288 6.59 -17.60 -22.65
CA LEU A 288 6.37 -17.74 -24.09
C LEU A 288 7.54 -17.17 -24.90
N ARG A 289 8.08 -16.00 -24.50
CA ARG A 289 9.29 -15.45 -25.12
C ARG A 289 10.47 -16.41 -24.97
N MET A 290 10.67 -16.96 -23.76
CA MET A 290 11.73 -17.94 -23.52
C MET A 290 11.57 -19.19 -24.39
N TRP A 291 10.34 -19.67 -24.62
CA TRP A 291 10.10 -20.80 -25.53
C TRP A 291 10.29 -20.47 -27.01
N GLN A 292 10.11 -19.21 -27.42
CA GLN A 292 10.46 -18.80 -28.78
C GLN A 292 11.97 -18.84 -29.00
N GLU A 293 12.74 -18.33 -28.03
CA GLU A 293 14.20 -18.29 -28.09
C GLU A 293 14.83 -19.68 -27.88
N LYS A 294 14.30 -20.44 -26.92
CA LYS A 294 14.78 -21.75 -26.50
C LYS A 294 13.60 -22.70 -26.38
N PRO A 295 13.15 -23.34 -27.47
CA PRO A 295 11.99 -24.24 -27.45
C PRO A 295 12.10 -25.40 -26.47
N ALA A 296 13.31 -25.87 -26.19
CA ALA A 296 13.56 -26.93 -25.20
C ALA A 296 13.59 -26.43 -23.75
N PHE A 297 13.41 -25.12 -23.50
CA PHE A 297 13.38 -24.56 -22.14
C PHE A 297 12.31 -25.25 -21.30
N LEU A 298 12.66 -25.59 -20.06
CA LEU A 298 11.81 -26.30 -19.09
C LEU A 298 11.47 -27.76 -19.43
N LEU A 299 11.81 -28.28 -20.62
CA LEU A 299 11.48 -29.66 -21.02
C LEU A 299 12.07 -30.69 -20.04
N GLU A 300 13.40 -30.70 -19.88
CA GLU A 300 14.07 -31.70 -19.03
C GLU A 300 13.62 -31.65 -17.56
N PRO A 301 13.55 -30.47 -16.90
CA PRO A 301 12.98 -30.37 -15.56
C PRO A 301 11.53 -30.89 -15.47
N MET A 302 10.71 -30.65 -16.50
CA MET A 302 9.32 -31.13 -16.52
C MET A 302 9.20 -32.64 -16.72
N LEU A 303 10.05 -33.24 -17.55
CA LEU A 303 10.03 -34.69 -17.79
C LEU A 303 10.28 -35.45 -16.49
N GLN A 304 11.12 -34.94 -15.60
CA GLN A 304 11.36 -35.54 -14.28
C GLN A 304 10.08 -35.62 -13.41
N LEU A 305 9.12 -34.72 -13.64
CA LEU A 305 7.85 -34.66 -12.91
C LEU A 305 6.77 -35.59 -13.48
N LEU A 306 7.08 -36.37 -14.52
CA LEU A 306 6.13 -37.21 -15.23
C LEU A 306 6.58 -38.68 -15.27
N PRO A 307 5.64 -39.63 -15.41
CA PRO A 307 5.92 -41.04 -15.72
C PRO A 307 6.62 -41.21 -17.07
N ALA A 308 7.40 -42.28 -17.24
CA ALA A 308 8.22 -42.52 -18.43
C ALA A 308 7.40 -42.60 -19.73
N GLU A 309 6.16 -43.09 -19.65
CA GLU A 309 5.24 -43.22 -20.77
C GLU A 309 4.88 -41.84 -21.34
N ILE A 310 4.59 -40.89 -20.45
CA ILE A 310 4.27 -39.50 -20.81
C ILE A 310 5.53 -38.76 -21.25
N GLN A 311 6.69 -39.07 -20.67
CA GLN A 311 7.96 -38.49 -21.09
C GLN A 311 8.27 -38.79 -22.57
N SER A 312 8.11 -40.04 -23.00
CA SER A 312 8.30 -40.43 -24.41
C SER A 312 7.33 -39.74 -25.35
N LEU A 313 6.12 -39.42 -24.90
CA LEU A 313 5.14 -38.66 -25.68
C LEU A 313 5.59 -37.21 -25.87
N LEU A 314 6.00 -36.52 -24.79
CA LEU A 314 6.41 -35.12 -24.83
C LEU A 314 7.72 -34.88 -25.61
N ARG A 315 8.61 -35.89 -25.68
CA ARG A 315 9.83 -35.81 -26.50
C ARG A 315 9.58 -35.87 -28.01
N LYS A 316 8.38 -36.27 -28.46
CA LYS A 316 8.08 -36.35 -29.90
C LYS A 316 8.14 -34.96 -30.54
N PRO A 317 8.71 -34.82 -31.75
CA PRO A 317 8.75 -33.53 -32.46
C PRO A 317 7.36 -32.91 -32.59
N GLY A 318 7.25 -31.63 -32.23
CA GLY A 318 6.00 -30.86 -32.33
C GLY A 318 5.01 -31.04 -31.18
N MET A 319 5.31 -31.86 -30.17
CA MET A 319 4.53 -31.92 -28.91
C MET A 319 5.00 -30.88 -27.89
N TRP A 320 6.29 -30.56 -27.88
CA TRP A 320 6.89 -29.54 -27.02
C TRP A 320 7.55 -28.41 -27.84
N PRO A 321 7.43 -27.13 -27.44
CA PRO A 321 6.53 -26.61 -26.41
C PRO A 321 5.07 -26.62 -26.92
N PRO A 322 4.07 -26.74 -26.04
CA PRO A 322 2.66 -26.87 -26.44
C PRO A 322 2.10 -25.62 -27.13
N VAL A 323 2.86 -24.52 -27.15
CA VAL A 323 2.45 -23.22 -27.69
C VAL A 323 3.05 -22.94 -29.06
N ALA A 324 3.87 -23.85 -29.63
CA ALA A 324 4.54 -23.65 -30.92
C ALA A 324 3.59 -23.36 -32.12
N LYS A 325 2.28 -23.59 -31.95
CA LYS A 325 1.25 -23.31 -32.98
C LYS A 325 0.36 -22.11 -32.66
N VAL A 326 0.44 -21.52 -31.46
CA VAL A 326 -0.31 -20.31 -31.14
C VAL A 326 0.40 -19.16 -31.82
N ARG A 327 -0.04 -18.82 -33.05
CA ARG A 327 0.37 -17.59 -33.71
C ARG A 327 0.09 -16.46 -32.72
N PHE A 328 1.14 -15.77 -32.29
CA PHE A 328 1.03 -14.49 -31.60
C PHE A 328 0.32 -13.54 -32.56
N GLN A 329 -1.01 -13.54 -32.54
CA GLN A 329 -1.75 -12.39 -33.02
C GLN A 329 -1.36 -11.29 -32.03
N SER A 330 -0.54 -10.35 -32.49
CA SER A 330 -0.19 -9.19 -31.70
C SER A 330 -1.50 -8.44 -31.40
N GLU A 331 -2.12 -8.78 -30.28
CA GLU A 331 -3.19 -7.99 -29.70
C GLU A 331 -2.56 -6.71 -29.19
N SER A 332 -2.31 -5.78 -30.12
CA SER A 332 -2.08 -4.36 -29.87
C SER A 332 -3.36 -3.66 -29.42
N LYS A 333 -4.30 -4.41 -28.82
CA LYS A 333 -5.38 -3.83 -28.04
C LYS A 333 -4.76 -3.33 -26.74
N THR A 334 -4.60 -2.03 -26.67
CA THR A 334 -4.35 -1.32 -25.42
C THR A 334 -5.41 -1.73 -24.40
N TRP A 335 -5.04 -2.63 -23.50
CA TRP A 335 -5.87 -3.03 -22.38
C TRP A 335 -6.04 -1.81 -21.48
N ARG A 336 -7.16 -1.11 -21.62
CA ARG A 336 -7.61 -0.17 -20.58
C ARG A 336 -7.98 -1.05 -19.39
N TYR A 337 -7.23 -0.89 -18.29
CA TYR A 337 -7.54 -1.50 -16.99
C TYR A 337 -9.04 -1.37 -16.71
N ALA A 338 -9.77 -2.47 -16.81
CA ALA A 338 -11.05 -2.57 -16.14
C ALA A 338 -10.74 -2.65 -14.64
N PRO A 339 -11.30 -1.78 -13.78
CA PRO A 339 -11.08 -1.88 -12.36
C PRO A 339 -11.53 -3.27 -11.88
N ALA A 340 -10.74 -3.87 -11.00
CA ALA A 340 -10.98 -5.23 -10.53
C ALA A 340 -12.40 -5.37 -9.93
N PRO A 341 -13.08 -6.50 -10.12
CA PRO A 341 -14.49 -6.68 -9.74
C PRO A 341 -14.78 -6.57 -8.23
N TRP A 342 -13.76 -6.52 -7.37
CA TRP A 342 -13.89 -6.27 -5.94
C TRP A 342 -13.94 -4.79 -5.55
N SER A 343 -13.96 -3.87 -6.52
CA SER A 343 -14.03 -2.41 -6.29
C SER A 343 -15.45 -1.84 -6.13
N VAL A 344 -16.46 -2.69 -5.90
CA VAL A 344 -17.83 -2.24 -5.61
C VAL A 344 -18.19 -2.57 -4.16
N ALA A 345 -17.96 -1.59 -3.28
CA ALA A 345 -18.70 -1.35 -2.05
C ALA A 345 -18.67 0.15 -1.72
#